data_AF-A0A538S8Z5-F1
#
_entry.id   AF-A0A538S8Z5-F1
#
_cell.length_a   1.000
_cell.length_b   1.000
_cell.length_c   1.000
_cell.angle_alpha   90.00
_cell.angle_beta   90.00
_cell.angle_gamma   90.00
#
_symmetry.space_group_name_H-M   'P 1'
#
loop_
_entity.id
_entity.type
_entity.pdbx_description
1 polymer ?
#
loop_
_entity_poly.entity_id
_entity_poly.type
_entity_poly.pdbx_seq_one_letter_code
_entity_poly.pdbx_strand_id
1 'polypeptide(L)'
;MCNSTYGNNGWLGIAQIWVTGLHITQGTVKVNDTYFNTPQYNTPAWRSFVMDQEVGHTFGLAHQDENFNNPDLLDACGRGSCMDYSADPSNNTKPNQHDYDELVIIYGHSDGAAAIAPGASASVGQNVDEDTDNESSWGRPVDFANGRPDVYERDLGGGNKLVTHVIWVQ
;
A
#
# COMPACT_ATOMS: atom_id res chain seq x y z
N MET A 1 -1.55 -10.71 -4.27
CA MET A 1 -2.89 -10.14 -4.02
C MET A 1 -3.77 -11.24 -3.45
N CYS A 2 -4.20 -11.10 -2.20
CA CYS A 2 -5.03 -12.10 -1.52
C CYS A 2 -6.12 -11.39 -0.69
N ASN A 3 -7.23 -12.07 -0.45
CA ASN A 3 -8.24 -11.68 0.54
C ASN A 3 -8.51 -12.87 1.47
N SER A 4 -8.79 -12.57 2.74
CA SER A 4 -9.19 -13.55 3.74
C SER A 4 -9.85 -12.86 4.92
N THR A 5 -10.50 -13.62 5.80
CA THR A 5 -10.94 -13.11 7.10
C THR A 5 -9.75 -13.08 8.05
N TYR A 6 -9.03 -11.96 8.08
CA TYR A 6 -7.85 -11.76 8.95
C TYR A 6 -8.23 -11.35 10.39
N GLY A 7 -9.52 -11.34 10.71
CA GLY A 7 -10.04 -11.03 12.04
C GLY A 7 -10.20 -9.53 12.29
N ASN A 8 -10.62 -9.20 13.52
CA ASN A 8 -10.86 -7.82 13.96
C ASN A 8 -9.54 -7.16 14.41
N ASN A 9 -8.65 -6.89 13.47
CA ASN A 9 -7.30 -6.35 13.69
C ASN A 9 -7.17 -4.84 13.43
N GLY A 10 -8.25 -4.21 12.97
CA GLY A 10 -8.39 -2.77 12.76
C GLY A 10 -8.07 -2.30 11.35
N TRP A 11 -7.56 -3.12 10.45
CA TRP A 11 -7.19 -2.72 9.08
C TRP A 11 -8.12 -3.31 8.01
N LEU A 12 -8.44 -2.51 7.00
CA LEU A 12 -9.21 -2.86 5.80
C LEU A 12 -8.32 -3.50 4.74
N GLY A 13 -7.15 -2.89 4.50
CA GLY A 13 -6.11 -3.38 3.60
C GLY A 13 -4.73 -3.20 4.21
N ILE A 14 -3.77 -3.98 3.69
CA ILE A 14 -2.35 -3.70 3.81
C ILE A 14 -1.63 -3.96 2.48
N ALA A 15 -0.66 -3.11 2.17
CA ALA A 15 0.31 -3.30 1.10
C ALA A 15 1.70 -3.40 1.71
N GLN A 16 2.46 -4.39 1.25
CA GLN A 16 3.82 -4.60 1.73
C GLN A 16 4.75 -4.69 0.55
N ILE A 17 5.84 -3.93 0.60
CA ILE A 17 6.89 -3.94 -0.41
C ILE A 17 8.23 -4.32 0.21
N TRP A 18 8.98 -5.15 -0.50
CA TRP A 18 10.37 -5.43 -0.20
C TRP A 18 11.22 -4.53 -1.08
N VAL A 19 12.12 -3.78 -0.45
CA VAL A 19 12.99 -2.83 -1.11
C VAL A 19 14.44 -3.30 -0.95
N THR A 20 15.19 -3.35 -2.06
CA THR A 20 16.64 -3.57 -2.07
C THR A 20 17.32 -2.36 -2.69
N GLY A 21 18.05 -1.58 -1.89
CA GLY A 21 18.60 -0.32 -2.37
C GLY A 21 17.49 0.69 -2.71
N LEU A 22 17.32 1.02 -3.99
CA LEU A 22 16.27 1.92 -4.49
C LEU A 22 15.14 1.19 -5.22
N HIS A 23 15.18 -0.15 -5.26
CA HIS A 23 14.27 -0.95 -6.08
C HIS A 23 13.27 -1.70 -5.22
N ILE A 24 12.00 -1.61 -5.60
CA ILE A 24 10.95 -2.53 -5.14
C ILE A 24 11.18 -3.87 -5.84
N THR A 25 11.41 -4.93 -5.08
CA THR A 25 11.68 -6.28 -5.59
C THR A 25 10.50 -7.23 -5.43
N GLN A 26 9.55 -6.89 -4.56
CA GLN A 26 8.32 -7.63 -4.34
C GLN A 26 7.24 -6.72 -3.75
N GLY A 27 5.99 -7.00 -4.09
CA GLY A 27 4.81 -6.40 -3.47
C GLY A 27 3.76 -7.46 -3.12
N THR A 28 3.05 -7.28 -2.01
CA THR A 28 1.81 -8.01 -1.71
C THR A 28 0.73 -7.04 -1.26
N VAL A 29 -0.51 -7.36 -1.60
CA VAL A 29 -1.72 -6.73 -1.05
C VAL A 29 -2.54 -7.80 -0.36
N LYS A 30 -3.03 -7.48 0.84
CA LYS A 30 -3.98 -8.29 1.59
C LYS A 30 -5.19 -7.43 1.95
N VAL A 31 -6.39 -7.97 1.75
CA VAL A 31 -7.65 -7.28 2.04
C VAL A 31 -8.50 -8.08 3.03
N ASN A 32 -9.04 -7.39 4.04
CA ASN A 32 -9.65 -8.03 5.19
C ASN A 32 -11.17 -8.23 5.06
N ASP A 33 -11.55 -9.44 4.66
CA ASP A 33 -12.95 -9.84 4.54
C ASP A 33 -13.70 -9.84 5.87
N THR A 34 -13.01 -9.83 7.02
CA THR A 34 -13.70 -9.62 8.30
C THR A 34 -14.43 -8.28 8.33
N TYR A 35 -13.85 -7.22 7.75
CA TYR A 35 -14.50 -5.92 7.63
C TYR A 35 -15.34 -5.79 6.36
N PHE A 36 -14.87 -6.31 5.22
CA PHE A 36 -15.62 -6.27 3.96
C PHE A 36 -16.89 -7.12 3.92
N ASN A 37 -17.13 -7.95 4.94
CA ASN A 37 -18.41 -8.64 5.15
C ASN A 37 -19.38 -7.86 6.06
N THR A 38 -19.05 -6.64 6.49
CA THR A 38 -19.93 -5.76 7.25
C THR A 38 -20.69 -4.78 6.33
N PRO A 39 -21.89 -4.30 6.71
CA PRO A 39 -22.66 -3.38 5.86
C PRO A 39 -21.94 -2.07 5.50
N GLN A 40 -21.05 -1.58 6.37
CA GLN A 40 -20.30 -0.34 6.15
C GLN A 40 -19.34 -0.46 4.96
N TYR A 41 -18.57 -1.53 4.89
CA TYR A 41 -17.51 -1.71 3.90
C TYR A 41 -17.89 -2.62 2.73
N ASN A 42 -18.99 -3.36 2.81
CA ASN A 42 -19.42 -4.28 1.75
C ASN A 42 -20.12 -3.54 0.59
N THR A 43 -19.43 -2.60 -0.04
CA THR A 43 -19.89 -1.89 -1.24
C THR A 43 -18.84 -1.99 -2.34
N PRO A 44 -19.22 -1.89 -3.63
CA PRO A 44 -18.25 -1.83 -4.72
C PRO A 44 -17.25 -0.68 -4.55
N ALA A 45 -17.69 0.48 -4.06
CA ALA A 45 -16.84 1.65 -3.87
C ALA A 45 -15.74 1.39 -2.83
N TRP A 46 -16.09 0.90 -1.64
CA TRP A 46 -15.10 0.57 -0.60
C TRP A 46 -14.12 -0.53 -1.05
N ARG A 47 -14.61 -1.56 -1.75
CA ARG A 47 -13.76 -2.65 -2.25
C ARG A 47 -12.75 -2.15 -3.29
N SER A 48 -13.21 -1.35 -4.26
CA SER A 48 -12.34 -0.76 -5.28
C SER A 48 -11.34 0.20 -4.67
N PHE A 49 -11.78 1.08 -3.78
CA PHE A 49 -10.94 2.07 -3.11
C PHE A 49 -9.75 1.43 -2.37
N VAL A 50 -10.03 0.48 -1.48
CA VAL A 50 -8.96 -0.19 -0.71
C VAL A 50 -8.07 -1.03 -1.62
N MET A 51 -8.63 -1.76 -2.59
CA MET A 51 -7.80 -2.53 -3.53
C MET A 51 -6.87 -1.62 -4.33
N ASP A 52 -7.36 -0.49 -4.84
CA ASP A 52 -6.59 0.39 -5.69
C ASP A 52 -5.50 1.13 -4.92
N GLN A 53 -5.78 1.59 -3.69
CA GLN A 53 -4.76 2.15 -2.81
C GLN A 53 -3.61 1.19 -2.56
N GLU A 54 -3.95 -0.01 -2.09
CA GLU A 54 -2.93 -0.97 -1.69
C GLU A 54 -2.13 -1.46 -2.90
N VAL A 55 -2.77 -1.59 -4.08
CA VAL A 55 -2.05 -1.84 -5.33
C VAL A 55 -1.12 -0.67 -5.67
N GLY A 56 -1.58 0.58 -5.57
CA GLY A 56 -0.75 1.76 -5.78
C GLY A 56 0.48 1.81 -4.87
N HIS A 57 0.31 1.50 -3.58
CA HIS A 57 1.43 1.36 -2.65
C HIS A 57 2.43 0.28 -3.05
N THR A 58 2.00 -0.82 -3.69
CA THR A 58 2.97 -1.80 -4.21
C THR A 58 3.85 -1.28 -5.34
N PHE A 59 3.44 -0.19 -5.99
CA PHE A 59 4.24 0.56 -6.96
C PHE A 59 4.99 1.75 -6.35
N GLY A 60 4.95 1.91 -5.02
CA GLY A 60 5.63 2.99 -4.31
C GLY A 60 4.90 4.33 -4.33
N LEU A 61 3.61 4.35 -4.70
CA LEU A 61 2.79 5.56 -4.59
C LEU A 61 2.50 5.86 -3.11
N ALA A 62 2.60 7.13 -2.73
CA ALA A 62 2.14 7.64 -1.45
C ALA A 62 0.73 8.20 -1.57
N HIS A 63 0.13 8.62 -0.46
CA HIS A 63 -1.13 9.35 -0.51
C HIS A 63 -0.92 10.76 -1.06
N GLN A 64 -1.90 11.32 -1.76
CA GLN A 64 -1.86 12.76 -2.11
C GLN A 64 -2.53 13.62 -1.03
N ASP A 65 -3.65 13.15 -0.48
CA ASP A 65 -4.33 13.75 0.67
C ASP A 65 -4.46 12.74 1.82
N GLU A 66 -3.83 13.08 2.94
CA GLU A 66 -3.81 12.26 4.17
C GLU A 66 -4.84 12.73 5.20
N ASN A 67 -5.72 13.68 4.86
CA ASN A 67 -6.80 14.11 5.74
C ASN A 67 -8.15 13.55 5.26
N PHE A 68 -8.61 12.48 5.91
CA PHE A 68 -9.92 11.84 5.69
C PHE A 68 -11.14 12.78 5.65
N ASN A 69 -11.04 13.97 6.23
CA ASN A 69 -12.15 14.94 6.29
C ASN A 69 -12.09 16.01 5.20
N ASN A 70 -11.04 16.02 4.37
CA ASN A 70 -10.98 16.91 3.22
C ASN A 70 -11.98 16.44 2.14
N PRO A 71 -12.52 17.37 1.34
CA PRO A 71 -13.20 17.01 0.10
C PRO A 71 -12.22 16.33 -0.88
N ASP A 72 -12.70 15.36 -1.65
CA ASP A 72 -11.87 14.64 -2.63
C ASP A 72 -11.13 15.61 -3.56
N LEU A 73 -9.83 15.36 -3.79
CA LEU A 73 -9.02 16.12 -4.74
C LEU A 73 -9.31 15.66 -6.17
N LEU A 74 -10.23 16.38 -6.82
CA LEU A 74 -10.66 16.03 -8.17
C LEU A 74 -9.67 16.51 -9.24
N ASP A 75 -9.35 15.63 -10.19
CA ASP A 75 -8.64 15.98 -11.41
C ASP A 75 -9.51 16.80 -12.39
N ALA A 76 -8.94 17.21 -13.52
CA ALA A 76 -9.64 17.96 -14.56
C ALA A 76 -10.84 17.22 -15.18
N CYS A 77 -10.95 15.90 -14.96
CA CYS A 77 -12.06 15.07 -15.40
C CYS A 77 -13.08 14.80 -14.27
N GLY A 78 -12.91 15.41 -13.09
CA GLY A 78 -13.80 15.24 -11.95
C GLY A 78 -13.59 13.91 -11.21
N ARG A 79 -12.40 13.31 -11.27
CA ARG A 79 -12.06 12.04 -10.59
C ARG A 79 -11.17 12.31 -9.38
N GLY A 80 -11.51 11.75 -8.22
CA GLY A 80 -10.60 11.69 -7.07
C GLY A 80 -9.48 10.68 -7.32
N SER A 81 -8.37 10.79 -6.58
CA SER A 81 -7.35 9.73 -6.59
C SER A 81 -7.78 8.58 -5.71
N CYS A 82 -7.53 7.35 -6.16
CA CYS A 82 -7.62 6.21 -5.25
C CYS A 82 -6.63 6.36 -4.10
N MET A 83 -5.47 6.97 -4.29
CA MET A 83 -4.45 7.20 -3.26
C MET A 83 -4.83 8.28 -2.23
N ASP A 84 -5.98 8.94 -2.31
CA ASP A 84 -6.41 9.86 -1.25
C ASP A 84 -7.16 9.13 -0.14
N TYR A 85 -7.02 9.59 1.10
CA TYR A 85 -8.00 9.21 2.11
C TYR A 85 -9.36 9.85 1.86
N SER A 86 -10.42 9.06 2.03
CA SER A 86 -11.79 9.54 1.90
C SER A 86 -12.75 8.80 2.82
N ALA A 87 -13.70 9.54 3.39
CA ALA A 87 -14.82 8.98 4.15
C ALA A 87 -15.96 8.49 3.23
N ASP A 88 -15.99 8.94 1.97
CA ASP A 88 -16.91 8.48 0.92
C ASP A 88 -16.11 8.14 -0.34
N PRO A 89 -15.73 6.86 -0.53
CA PRO A 89 -14.83 6.48 -1.61
C PRO A 89 -15.45 6.53 -3.02
N SER A 90 -16.68 7.04 -3.19
CA SER A 90 -17.40 6.98 -4.46
C SER A 90 -16.66 7.64 -5.64
N ASN A 91 -15.84 8.67 -5.40
CA ASN A 91 -15.01 9.32 -6.44
C ASN A 91 -13.57 8.80 -6.49
N ASN A 92 -13.14 8.01 -5.51
CA ASN A 92 -11.75 7.58 -5.29
C ASN A 92 -11.56 6.10 -5.66
N THR A 93 -12.36 5.56 -6.57
CA THR A 93 -12.36 4.14 -6.92
C THR A 93 -11.37 3.76 -8.04
N LYS A 94 -10.44 4.65 -8.39
CA LYS A 94 -9.48 4.47 -9.48
C LYS A 94 -8.36 5.52 -9.44
N PRO A 95 -7.23 5.26 -10.12
CA PRO A 95 -6.18 6.26 -10.29
C PRO A 95 -6.64 7.51 -11.03
N ASN A 96 -6.15 8.68 -10.62
CA ASN A 96 -6.27 9.95 -11.31
C ASN A 96 -4.97 10.29 -12.09
N GLN A 97 -4.92 11.48 -12.69
CA GLN A 97 -3.74 11.90 -13.47
C GLN A 97 -2.45 12.00 -12.62
N HIS A 98 -2.54 12.46 -11.38
CA HIS A 98 -1.37 12.60 -10.52
C HIS A 98 -0.73 11.25 -10.20
N ASP A 99 -1.53 10.23 -9.92
CA ASP A 99 -1.01 8.87 -9.67
C ASP A 99 -0.20 8.36 -10.87
N TYR A 100 -0.67 8.62 -12.09
CA TYR A 100 0.09 8.30 -13.31
C TYR A 100 1.36 9.14 -13.47
N ASP A 101 1.32 10.43 -13.10
CA ASP A 101 2.49 11.30 -13.15
C ASP A 101 3.57 10.84 -12.15
N GLU A 102 3.18 10.38 -10.96
CA GLU A 102 4.09 9.78 -9.98
C GLU A 102 4.70 8.47 -10.48
N LEU A 103 3.91 7.59 -11.11
CA LEU A 103 4.45 6.37 -11.73
C LEU A 103 5.49 6.70 -12.80
N VAL A 104 5.30 7.78 -13.58
CA VAL A 104 6.30 8.23 -14.56
C VAL A 104 7.56 8.76 -13.86
N ILE A 105 7.43 9.46 -12.73
CA ILE A 105 8.58 9.93 -11.95
C ILE A 105 9.37 8.74 -11.37
N ILE A 106 8.67 7.75 -10.81
CA ILE A 106 9.28 6.57 -10.18
C ILE A 106 9.91 5.65 -11.21
N TYR A 107 9.24 5.37 -12.33
CA TYR A 107 9.67 4.33 -13.27
C TYR A 107 10.19 4.85 -14.61
N GLY A 108 10.18 6.17 -14.84
CA GLY A 108 10.65 6.79 -16.08
C GLY A 108 12.17 6.83 -16.24
N HIS A 109 12.93 6.25 -15.30
CA HIS A 109 14.39 6.19 -15.36
C HIS A 109 14.88 4.86 -15.96
N SER A 110 16.04 4.91 -16.62
CA SER A 110 16.76 3.70 -17.01
C SER A 110 17.63 3.22 -15.85
N ASP A 111 17.39 2.00 -15.38
CA ASP A 111 18.35 1.33 -14.52
C ASP A 111 19.58 0.97 -15.37
N GLY A 112 20.76 1.46 -14.99
CA GLY A 112 22.01 0.94 -15.54
C GLY A 112 22.02 -0.58 -15.40
N ALA A 113 22.65 -1.30 -16.33
CA ALA A 113 22.69 -2.76 -16.29
C ALA A 113 23.40 -3.25 -15.01
N ALA A 114 22.65 -3.55 -13.95
CA ALA A 114 23.14 -4.34 -12.85
C ALA A 114 23.30 -5.77 -13.36
N ALA A 115 24.52 -6.29 -13.36
CA ALA A 115 24.78 -7.66 -13.73
C ALA A 115 24.02 -8.59 -12.76
N ILE A 116 22.89 -9.15 -13.19
CA ILE A 116 22.25 -10.24 -12.47
C ILE A 116 23.17 -11.44 -12.60
N ALA A 117 23.93 -11.76 -11.54
CA ALA A 117 24.69 -12.99 -11.49
C ALA A 117 23.70 -14.17 -11.58
N PRO A 118 23.83 -15.08 -12.55
CA PRO A 118 22.99 -16.27 -12.60
C PRO A 118 23.24 -17.09 -11.32
N GLY A 119 22.23 -17.25 -10.48
CA GLY A 119 22.31 -18.06 -9.25
C GLY A 119 22.30 -17.29 -7.94
N ALA A 120 22.08 -15.97 -7.92
CA ALA A 120 21.76 -15.27 -6.68
C ALA A 120 20.34 -15.64 -6.23
N SER A 121 20.21 -16.52 -5.22
CA SER A 121 18.93 -16.77 -4.56
C SER A 121 18.43 -15.48 -3.93
N ALA A 122 17.25 -15.01 -4.35
CA ALA A 122 16.50 -13.94 -3.69
C ALA A 122 15.90 -14.47 -2.37
N SER A 123 16.76 -14.81 -1.40
CA SER A 123 16.35 -15.35 -0.09
C SER A 123 16.52 -14.33 1.03
N VAL A 124 16.92 -13.09 0.74
CA VAL A 124 17.09 -12.07 1.77
C VAL A 124 15.73 -11.45 2.08
N GLY A 125 15.23 -11.68 3.30
CA GLY A 125 13.96 -11.12 3.78
C GLY A 125 12.72 -11.97 3.54
N GLN A 126 12.87 -13.17 2.97
CA GLN A 126 11.81 -14.14 2.70
C GLN A 126 11.69 -15.14 3.87
N ASN A 127 11.34 -14.68 5.08
CA ASN A 127 10.77 -15.63 6.04
C ASN A 127 9.33 -15.88 5.59
N VAL A 128 9.14 -16.92 4.76
CA VAL A 128 7.82 -17.38 4.29
C VAL A 128 6.87 -17.80 5.42
N ASP A 129 7.41 -17.99 6.63
CA ASP A 129 6.66 -18.31 7.86
C ASP A 129 6.41 -17.09 8.77
N GLU A 130 6.81 -15.89 8.36
CA GLU A 130 6.58 -14.70 9.17
C GLU A 130 5.16 -14.16 8.98
N ASP A 131 4.40 -14.15 10.09
CA ASP A 131 3.08 -13.53 10.16
C ASP A 131 3.20 -12.01 9.97
N THR A 132 3.19 -11.63 8.71
CA THR A 132 3.23 -10.26 8.23
C THR A 132 1.85 -9.58 8.27
N ASP A 133 0.83 -10.24 8.83
CA ASP A 133 -0.50 -9.67 9.05
C ASP A 133 -0.59 -8.91 10.38
N ASN A 134 0.36 -9.17 11.28
CA ASN A 134 0.40 -8.62 12.63
C ASN A 134 1.30 -7.39 12.73
N GLU A 135 0.78 -6.30 13.29
CA GLU A 135 1.48 -5.02 13.48
C GLU A 135 2.84 -5.16 14.17
N SER A 136 2.97 -6.09 15.11
CA SER A 136 4.23 -6.34 15.82
C SER A 136 5.37 -6.79 14.91
N SER A 137 5.06 -7.29 13.71
CA SER A 137 6.04 -7.72 12.71
C SER A 137 6.48 -6.59 11.78
N TRP A 138 5.76 -5.47 11.67
CA TRP A 138 5.98 -4.49 10.60
C TRP A 138 7.17 -3.54 10.84
N GLY A 139 7.75 -3.57 12.03
CA GLY A 139 8.89 -2.73 12.39
C GLY A 139 8.48 -1.44 13.08
N ARG A 140 9.09 -0.32 12.69
CA ARG A 140 8.89 0.98 13.34
C ARG A 140 7.96 1.85 12.48
N PRO A 141 7.06 2.62 13.10
CA PRO A 141 6.28 3.60 12.36
C PRO A 141 7.19 4.67 11.78
N VAL A 142 6.96 5.03 10.51
CA VAL A 142 7.71 6.06 9.79
C VAL A 142 6.80 7.17 9.27
N ASP A 143 5.49 6.93 9.22
CA ASP A 143 4.49 7.91 8.85
C ASP A 143 3.21 7.77 9.69
N PHE A 144 2.41 8.84 9.74
CA PHE A 144 1.21 8.93 10.58
C PHE A 144 0.06 9.71 9.95
N ALA A 145 -1.01 8.98 9.66
CA ALA A 145 -2.33 9.51 9.33
C ALA A 145 -3.20 9.75 10.58
N ASN A 146 -3.74 10.97 10.75
CA ASN A 146 -4.67 11.28 11.86
C ASN A 146 -4.15 10.88 13.26
N GLY A 147 -2.83 10.91 13.47
CA GLY A 147 -2.20 10.53 14.74
C GLY A 147 -2.10 9.01 14.97
N ARG A 148 -2.44 8.19 13.98
CA ARG A 148 -2.23 6.73 13.98
C ARG A 148 -1.18 6.38 12.92
N PRO A 149 -0.19 5.51 13.23
CA PRO A 149 0.76 5.11 12.22
C PRO A 149 0.10 4.26 11.13
N ASP A 150 0.39 4.59 9.89
CA ASP A 150 -0.15 3.97 8.68
C ASP A 150 0.96 3.50 7.72
N VAL A 151 2.21 3.93 7.95
CA VAL A 151 3.39 3.37 7.28
C VAL A 151 4.42 2.90 8.30
N TYR A 152 4.91 1.68 8.12
CA TYR A 152 5.91 1.04 8.96
C TYR A 152 7.10 0.60 8.11
N GLU A 153 8.30 0.78 8.65
CA GLU A 153 9.54 0.27 8.06
C GLU A 153 10.23 -0.73 8.99
N ARG A 154 10.60 -1.88 8.44
CA ARG A 154 11.47 -2.86 9.07
C ARG A 154 12.74 -3.05 8.27
N ASP A 155 13.86 -2.77 8.90
CA ASP A 155 15.18 -3.10 8.37
C ASP A 155 15.40 -4.62 8.39
N LEU A 156 15.66 -5.20 7.22
CA LEU A 156 15.96 -6.63 7.04
C LEU A 156 17.48 -6.88 6.93
N GLY A 157 18.30 -5.83 7.02
CA GLY A 157 19.75 -5.87 6.91
C GLY A 157 20.25 -5.83 5.46
N GLY A 158 21.50 -5.41 5.29
CA GLY A 158 22.18 -5.44 3.98
C GLY A 158 21.56 -4.52 2.92
N GLY A 159 20.90 -3.43 3.33
CA GLY A 159 20.20 -2.50 2.43
C GLY A 159 18.82 -3.00 1.99
N ASN A 160 18.29 -4.03 2.64
CA ASN A 160 16.95 -4.56 2.38
C ASN A 160 15.96 -4.07 3.44
N LYS A 161 14.75 -3.75 3.03
CA LYS A 161 13.68 -3.25 3.91
C LYS A 161 12.35 -3.90 3.55
N LEU A 162 11.49 -4.04 4.55
CA LEU A 162 10.06 -4.24 4.38
C LEU A 162 9.37 -2.92 4.73
N VAL A 163 8.58 -2.38 3.81
CA VAL A 163 7.67 -1.27 4.08
C VAL A 163 6.26 -1.80 4.06
N THR A 164 5.46 -1.46 5.07
CA THR A 164 4.04 -1.84 5.19
C THR A 164 3.19 -0.58 5.25
N HIS A 165 2.29 -0.43 4.29
CA HIS A 165 1.21 0.55 4.29
C HIS A 165 -0.06 -0.09 4.83
N VAL A 166 -0.86 0.68 5.56
CA VAL A 166 -2.05 0.18 6.26
C VAL A 166 -3.21 1.15 6.09
N ILE A 167 -4.32 0.65 5.54
CA ILE A 167 -5.60 1.35 5.60
C ILE A 167 -6.37 0.87 6.80
N TRP A 168 -6.60 1.78 7.75
CA TRP A 168 -7.37 1.49 8.96
C TRP A 168 -8.87 1.65 8.77
N VAL A 169 -9.64 0.88 9.55
CA VAL A 169 -11.09 1.11 9.69
C VAL A 169 -11.35 2.51 10.27
N GLN A 170 -12.41 3.14 9.77
CA GLN A 170 -12.95 4.43 10.21
C GLN A 170 -14.09 4.24 11.22
#